data_AF-A0A963FGN1-F1
#
_entry.id   AF-A0A963FGN1-F1
#
_cell.length_a   1.000
_cell.length_b   1.000
_cell.length_c   1.000
_cell.angle_alpha   90.00
_cell.angle_beta   90.00
_cell.angle_gamma   90.00
#
_symmetry.space_group_name_H-M   'P 1'
#
loop_
_entity.id
_entity.type
_entity.pdbx_description
1 polymer ?
#
loop_
_entity_poly.entity_id
_entity_poly.type
_entity_poly.pdbx_seq_one_letter_code
_entity_poly.pdbx_strand_id
1 'polypeptide(L)'
;MKARAKQGVIREINGPIVTILLPGVRSGEQVRIGHLGLIGEAIALNGDEAVVQAYESTQGLRPGEPAEGLGWPLSVELGPGLLGGIFDGVQRPLDKIYLESGDHIPRGVVLPALNREKRWHFIPEPQLKSGSDLAAGARLGSVRETASIEHRIQLPPDRSGKLL
;
A
#
# COMPACT_ATOMS: atom_id res chain seq x y z
N MET A 1 -13.03 -7.15 -5.28
CA MET A 1 -12.50 -7.80 -6.50
C MET A 1 -11.02 -7.53 -6.58
N LYS A 2 -10.15 -8.56 -6.61
CA LYS A 2 -8.76 -8.34 -7.01
C LYS A 2 -8.79 -8.04 -8.51
N ALA A 3 -8.51 -6.80 -8.91
CA ALA A 3 -8.29 -6.49 -10.31
C ALA A 3 -7.18 -7.41 -10.82
N ARG A 4 -7.37 -8.00 -12.01
CA ARG A 4 -6.35 -8.87 -12.62
C ARG A 4 -5.10 -8.01 -12.82
N ALA A 5 -3.98 -8.44 -12.25
CA ALA A 5 -2.71 -7.74 -12.36
C ALA A 5 -2.38 -7.52 -13.84
N LYS A 6 -2.26 -6.25 -14.25
CA LYS A 6 -1.82 -5.92 -15.62
C LYS A 6 -0.34 -6.24 -15.67
N GLN A 7 0.09 -7.02 -16.66
CA GLN A 7 1.48 -7.40 -16.84
C GLN A 7 2.08 -6.71 -18.04
N GLY A 8 3.33 -6.31 -17.90
CA GLY A 8 4.09 -5.55 -18.87
C GLY A 8 5.58 -5.82 -18.71
N VAL A 9 6.39 -5.04 -19.42
CA VAL A 9 7.85 -5.17 -19.40
C VAL A 9 8.55 -3.82 -19.41
N ILE A 10 9.74 -3.75 -18.81
CA ILE A 10 10.61 -2.57 -18.88
C ILE A 10 11.13 -2.39 -20.31
N ARG A 11 11.04 -1.17 -20.84
CA ARG A 11 11.58 -0.78 -22.15
C ARG A 11 12.86 0.03 -22.02
N GLU A 12 12.86 1.01 -21.13
CA GLU A 12 13.97 1.95 -20.95
C GLU A 12 14.13 2.30 -19.47
N ILE A 13 15.37 2.56 -19.05
CA ILE A 13 15.71 2.98 -17.70
C ILE A 13 16.62 4.20 -17.80
N ASN A 14 16.17 5.34 -17.28
CA ASN A 14 16.91 6.60 -17.23
C ASN A 14 16.90 7.15 -15.81
N GLY A 15 17.89 6.73 -15.01
CA GLY A 15 17.94 7.05 -13.58
C GLY A 15 16.66 6.56 -12.87
N PRO A 16 15.96 7.42 -12.11
CA PRO A 16 14.72 7.03 -11.42
C PRO A 16 13.50 6.92 -12.35
N ILE A 17 13.61 7.32 -13.61
CA ILE A 17 12.53 7.27 -14.60
C ILE A 17 12.65 5.98 -15.41
N VAL A 18 11.57 5.21 -15.46
CA VAL A 18 11.51 3.93 -16.16
C VAL A 18 10.34 3.95 -17.15
N THR A 19 10.61 3.65 -18.41
CA THR A 19 9.55 3.47 -19.41
C THR A 19 9.17 1.99 -19.46
N ILE A 20 7.88 1.69 -19.33
CA ILE A 20 7.35 0.32 -19.39
C ILE A 20 6.31 0.20 -20.49
N LEU A 21 6.24 -0.96 -21.15
CA LEU A 21 5.10 -1.35 -21.97
C LEU A 21 4.09 -2.02 -21.04
N LEU A 22 3.00 -1.34 -20.71
CA LEU A 22 1.97 -1.83 -19.79
C LEU A 22 0.60 -1.28 -20.20
N PRO A 23 -0.08 -1.93 -21.16
CA PRO A 23 -1.39 -1.47 -21.63
C PRO A 23 -2.42 -1.36 -20.51
N GLY A 24 -3.16 -0.25 -20.53
CA GLY A 24 -4.28 -0.01 -19.63
C GLY A 24 -3.90 0.45 -18.21
N VAL A 25 -2.62 0.68 -17.90
CA VAL A 25 -2.23 1.38 -16.67
C VAL A 25 -2.78 2.80 -16.65
N ARG A 26 -3.13 3.31 -15.47
CA ARG A 26 -3.68 4.67 -15.31
C ARG A 26 -2.61 5.61 -14.76
N SER A 27 -2.70 6.89 -15.10
CA SER A 27 -1.88 7.92 -14.45
C SER A 27 -2.16 7.94 -12.94
N GLY A 28 -1.08 8.05 -12.15
CA GLY A 28 -1.10 7.93 -10.69
C GLY A 28 -1.22 6.50 -10.17
N GLU A 29 -1.34 5.48 -11.03
CA GLU A 29 -1.40 4.07 -10.59
C GLU A 29 -0.01 3.62 -10.11
N GLN A 30 0.02 2.93 -8.97
CA GLN A 30 1.23 2.32 -8.44
C GLN A 30 1.62 1.11 -9.31
N VAL A 31 2.91 0.97 -9.57
CA VAL A 31 3.48 -0.08 -10.41
C VAL A 31 4.60 -0.78 -9.65
N ARG A 32 4.68 -2.09 -9.80
CA ARG A 32 5.81 -2.91 -9.36
C ARG A 32 6.73 -3.19 -10.56
N ILE A 33 8.02 -2.91 -10.42
CA ILE A 33 8.99 -2.90 -11.53
C ILE A 33 10.15 -3.85 -11.22
N GLY A 34 10.50 -4.68 -12.20
CA GLY A 34 11.64 -5.57 -12.14
C GLY A 34 11.39 -6.84 -11.35
N HIS A 35 12.36 -7.75 -11.39
CA HIS A 35 12.36 -8.95 -10.54
C HIS A 35 12.54 -8.62 -9.06
N LEU A 36 13.17 -7.48 -8.76
CA LEU A 36 13.28 -6.94 -7.40
C LEU A 36 11.95 -6.40 -6.88
N GLY A 37 10.96 -6.17 -7.74
CA GLY A 37 9.65 -5.68 -7.33
C GLY A 37 9.66 -4.27 -6.76
N LEU A 38 10.49 -3.38 -7.32
CA LEU A 38 10.58 -1.99 -6.89
C LEU A 38 9.25 -1.27 -7.08
N ILE A 39 8.90 -0.40 -6.14
CA ILE A 39 7.68 0.38 -6.23
C ILE A 39 7.93 1.69 -6.99
N GLY A 40 7.00 2.03 -7.89
CA GLY A 40 6.95 3.33 -8.55
C GLY A 40 5.52 3.76 -8.87
N GLU A 41 5.39 4.91 -9.52
CA GLU A 41 4.13 5.52 -9.91
C GLU A 41 4.13 5.92 -11.38
N ALA A 42 3.06 5.58 -12.10
CA ALA A 42 2.87 5.97 -13.49
C ALA A 42 2.56 7.48 -13.60
N ILE A 43 3.53 8.29 -14.02
CA ILE A 43 3.42 9.75 -14.09
C ILE A 43 2.98 10.26 -15.47
N ALA A 44 3.17 9.48 -16.53
CA ALA A 44 2.69 9.81 -17.87
C ALA A 44 2.34 8.54 -18.67
N LEU A 45 1.45 8.70 -19.65
CA LEU A 45 1.00 7.62 -20.54
C LEU A 45 1.27 8.01 -21.99
N ASN A 46 1.75 7.06 -22.79
CA ASN A 46 1.96 7.22 -24.23
C ASN A 46 1.53 5.94 -24.97
N GLY A 47 0.28 5.91 -25.45
CA GLY A 47 -0.30 4.71 -26.05
C GLY A 47 -0.30 3.54 -25.06
N ASP A 48 0.39 2.47 -25.41
CA ASP A 48 0.54 1.27 -24.57
C ASP A 48 1.70 1.36 -23.56
N GLU A 49 2.49 2.44 -23.62
CA GLU A 49 3.60 2.69 -22.72
C GLU A 49 3.23 3.64 -21.58
N ALA A 50 3.94 3.50 -20.46
CA ALA A 50 3.86 4.41 -19.35
C ALA A 50 5.26 4.80 -18.87
N VAL A 51 5.39 6.06 -18.47
CA VAL A 51 6.57 6.58 -17.78
C VAL A 51 6.32 6.45 -16.28
N VAL A 52 7.22 5.76 -15.60
CA VAL A 52 7.11 5.44 -14.18
C VAL A 52 8.26 6.08 -13.42
N GLN A 53 7.93 6.77 -12.33
CA GLN A 53 8.92 7.24 -11.37
C GLN A 53 9.09 6.21 -10.27
N ALA A 54 10.29 5.62 -10.17
CA ALA A 54 10.62 4.69 -9.09
C ALA A 54 10.91 5.44 -7.77
N TYR A 55 10.46 4.86 -6.64
CA TYR A 55 10.74 5.40 -5.30
C TYR A 55 12.01 4.83 -4.67
N GLU A 56 12.61 3.82 -5.31
CA GLU A 56 13.85 3.17 -4.92
C GLU A 56 14.88 3.25 -6.05
N SER A 57 16.15 3.02 -5.73
CA SER A 57 17.21 2.99 -6.74
C SER A 57 16.94 1.91 -7.80
N THR A 58 16.92 2.32 -9.07
CA THR A 58 16.73 1.45 -10.25
C THR A 58 18.01 0.71 -10.65
N GLN A 59 19.10 0.88 -9.92
CA GLN A 59 20.37 0.23 -10.23
C GLN A 59 20.21 -1.30 -10.19
N GLY A 60 20.60 -1.94 -11.28
CA GLY A 60 20.52 -3.39 -11.46
C GLY A 60 19.29 -3.85 -12.23
N LEU A 61 18.29 -2.99 -12.43
CA LEU A 61 17.19 -3.26 -13.36
C LEU A 61 17.69 -3.32 -14.80
N ARG A 62 17.00 -4.11 -15.62
CA ARG A 62 17.30 -4.28 -17.05
C ARG A 62 16.03 -4.15 -17.90
N PRO A 63 16.13 -3.64 -19.15
CA PRO A 63 15.07 -3.77 -20.12
C PRO A 63 14.68 -5.25 -20.32
N GLY A 64 13.37 -5.50 -20.48
CA GLY A 64 12.78 -6.83 -20.59
C GLY A 64 12.31 -7.45 -19.27
N GLU A 65 12.71 -6.90 -18.12
CA GLU A 65 12.20 -7.34 -16.81
C GLU A 65 10.70 -7.02 -16.64
N PRO A 66 9.98 -7.74 -15.76
CA PRO A 66 8.53 -7.58 -15.61
C PRO A 66 8.14 -6.21 -15.03
N ALA A 67 6.97 -5.74 -15.43
CA ALA A 67 6.25 -4.64 -14.78
C ALA A 67 4.81 -5.05 -14.49
N GLU A 68 4.28 -4.65 -13.34
CA GLU A 68 2.95 -5.02 -12.87
C GLU A 68 2.18 -3.79 -12.38
N GLY A 69 1.04 -3.50 -12.99
CA GLY A 69 0.13 -2.45 -12.52
C GLY A 69 -0.69 -2.92 -11.32
N LEU A 70 -0.62 -2.19 -10.21
CA LEU A 70 -1.29 -2.60 -8.96
C LEU A 70 -2.77 -2.19 -8.93
N GLY A 71 -3.21 -1.25 -9.78
CA GLY A 71 -4.63 -0.89 -9.89
C GLY A 71 -5.12 0.11 -8.85
N TRP A 72 -4.25 0.65 -8.01
CA TRP A 72 -4.53 1.72 -7.06
C TRP A 72 -3.38 2.72 -7.03
N PRO A 73 -3.62 3.98 -6.62
CA PRO A 73 -2.54 4.95 -6.42
C PRO A 73 -1.71 4.62 -5.19
N LEU A 74 -0.60 5.34 -4.97
CA LEU A 74 0.13 5.27 -3.71
C LEU A 74 -0.85 5.45 -2.53
N SER A 75 -0.91 4.44 -1.68
CA SER A 75 -1.90 4.31 -0.62
C SER A 75 -1.22 3.85 0.66
N VAL A 76 -1.81 4.22 1.79
CA VAL A 76 -1.33 3.85 3.13
C VAL A 76 -2.34 2.95 3.84
N GLU A 77 -1.85 2.03 4.66
CA GLU A 77 -2.66 1.24 5.57
C GLU A 77 -2.96 2.07 6.83
N LEU A 78 -4.25 2.22 7.14
CA LEU A 78 -4.72 2.96 8.32
C LEU A 78 -5.36 1.99 9.31
N GLY A 79 -4.87 1.99 10.55
CA GLY A 79 -5.44 1.18 11.60
C GLY A 79 -4.58 1.10 12.86
N PRO A 80 -4.98 0.27 13.84
CA PRO A 80 -4.26 0.11 15.09
C PRO A 80 -2.88 -0.52 14.89
N GLY A 81 -1.86 0.04 15.53
CA GLY A 81 -0.46 -0.34 15.40
C GLY A 81 0.38 0.65 14.59
N LEU A 82 -0.22 1.74 14.11
CA LEU A 82 0.53 2.85 13.53
C LEU A 82 1.23 3.68 14.60
N LEU A 83 0.58 3.90 15.74
CA LEU A 83 1.13 4.77 16.77
C LEU A 83 2.37 4.14 17.41
N GLY A 84 3.45 4.91 17.44
CA GLY A 84 4.76 4.47 17.93
C GLY A 84 5.60 3.71 16.90
N GLY A 85 5.07 3.46 15.69
CA GLY A 85 5.85 2.91 14.57
C GLY A 85 6.72 3.95 13.89
N ILE A 86 7.86 3.52 13.35
CA ILE A 86 8.74 4.32 12.49
C ILE A 86 8.70 3.71 11.09
N PHE A 87 8.36 4.52 10.10
CA PHE A 87 8.17 4.08 8.72
C PHE A 87 9.04 4.86 7.74
N ASP A 88 9.34 4.26 6.60
CA ASP A 88 9.97 4.96 5.48
C ASP A 88 8.95 5.74 4.62
N GLY A 89 9.41 6.33 3.52
CA GLY A 89 8.59 7.15 2.62
C GLY A 89 7.44 6.43 1.90
N VAL A 90 7.40 5.10 1.93
CA VAL A 90 6.33 4.27 1.35
C VAL A 90 5.61 3.42 2.41
N GLN A 91 5.71 3.82 3.68
CA GLN A 91 5.05 3.21 4.83
C GLN A 91 5.55 1.79 5.20
N ARG A 92 6.80 1.45 4.90
CA ARG A 92 7.41 0.19 5.39
C ARG A 92 8.00 0.38 6.79
N PRO A 93 7.74 -0.55 7.73
CA PRO A 93 8.18 -0.42 9.12
C PRO A 93 9.70 -0.65 9.24
N LEU A 94 10.43 0.39 9.66
CA LEU A 94 11.91 0.37 9.71
C LEU A 94 12.47 -0.59 10.76
N ASP A 95 11.76 -0.81 11.87
CA ASP A 95 12.12 -1.79 12.89
C ASP A 95 12.11 -3.21 12.33
N LYS A 96 11.12 -3.55 11.50
CA LYS A 96 11.07 -4.87 10.85
C LYS A 96 12.12 -5.01 9.75
N ILE A 97 12.36 -3.97 8.96
CA ILE A 97 13.45 -3.97 7.97
C ILE A 97 14.78 -4.22 8.67
N TYR A 98 15.03 -3.54 9.78
CA TYR A 98 16.24 -3.72 10.57
C TYR A 98 16.38 -5.16 11.10
N LEU A 99 15.30 -5.75 11.62
CA LEU A 99 15.31 -7.13 12.09
C LEU A 99 15.60 -8.15 10.99
N GLU A 100 15.16 -7.89 9.75
CA GLU A 100 15.38 -8.78 8.61
C GLU A 100 16.75 -8.57 7.93
N SER A 101 17.22 -7.33 7.88
CA SER A 101 18.30 -6.91 6.97
C SER A 101 19.49 -6.22 7.64
N GLY A 102 19.43 -5.96 8.94
CA GLY A 102 20.47 -5.27 9.70
C GLY A 102 20.56 -3.78 9.38
N ASP A 103 21.79 -3.24 9.34
CA ASP A 103 22.04 -1.80 9.26
C ASP A 103 21.74 -1.16 7.89
N HIS A 104 21.38 -1.96 6.87
CA HIS A 104 21.12 -1.49 5.51
C HIS A 104 19.67 -1.71 5.12
N ILE A 105 19.11 -0.78 4.34
CA ILE A 105 17.76 -0.91 3.74
C ILE A 105 17.90 -1.60 2.38
N PRO A 106 17.44 -2.86 2.23
CA PRO A 106 17.46 -3.52 0.93
C PRO A 106 16.42 -2.91 0.00
N ARG A 107 16.67 -3.05 -1.30
CA ARG A 107 15.69 -2.68 -2.33
C ARG A 107 14.63 -3.75 -2.48
N GLY A 108 13.40 -3.34 -2.79
CA GLY A 108 12.34 -4.27 -3.14
C GLY A 108 11.77 -5.06 -1.95
N VAL A 109 12.05 -4.61 -0.72
CA VAL A 109 11.48 -5.22 0.48
C VAL A 109 9.98 -4.97 0.52
N VAL A 110 9.20 -6.04 0.68
CA VAL A 110 7.74 -6.02 0.79
C VAL A 110 7.35 -6.48 2.18
N LEU A 111 7.10 -5.52 3.08
CA LEU A 111 6.65 -5.79 4.44
C LEU A 111 5.29 -5.13 4.71
N PRO A 112 4.34 -5.82 5.38
CA PRO A 112 3.10 -5.19 5.80
C PRO A 112 3.37 -4.04 6.77
N ALA A 113 2.75 -2.88 6.48
CA ALA A 113 2.82 -1.69 7.33
C ALA A 113 2.38 -2.00 8.76
N LEU A 114 1.23 -2.66 8.92
CA LEU A 114 0.72 -3.08 10.23
C LEU A 114 1.08 -4.53 10.56
N ASN A 115 1.34 -4.80 11.84
CA ASN A 115 1.58 -6.16 12.33
C ASN A 115 0.29 -7.00 12.25
N ARG A 116 0.30 -8.03 11.41
CA ARG A 116 -0.86 -8.93 11.18
C ARG A 116 -1.05 -10.00 12.25
N GLU A 117 -0.06 -10.19 13.12
CA GLU A 117 -0.09 -11.16 14.23
C GLU A 117 -0.53 -10.50 15.54
N LYS A 118 -0.40 -9.17 15.65
CA LYS A 118 -0.81 -8.44 16.84
C LYS A 118 -2.32 -8.47 16.98
N ARG A 119 -2.80 -8.98 18.13
CA ARG A 119 -4.22 -9.02 18.48
C ARG A 119 -4.59 -7.79 19.30
N TRP A 120 -5.74 -7.21 18.96
CA TRP A 120 -6.30 -6.05 19.66
C TRP A 120 -7.63 -6.43 20.31
N HIS A 121 -7.86 -5.97 21.54
CA HIS A 121 -9.17 -6.09 22.16
C HIS A 121 -10.09 -5.00 21.60
N PHE A 122 -11.07 -5.42 20.80
CA PHE A 122 -12.05 -4.54 20.19
C PHE A 122 -13.28 -4.40 21.09
N ILE A 123 -13.66 -3.15 21.35
CA ILE A 123 -14.86 -2.78 22.10
C ILE A 123 -15.88 -2.25 21.09
N PRO A 124 -16.97 -2.98 20.82
CA PRO A 124 -17.98 -2.56 19.85
C PRO A 124 -18.73 -1.31 20.34
N GLU A 125 -19.23 -0.50 19.40
CA GLU A 125 -20.10 0.64 19.71
C GLU A 125 -21.45 0.14 20.29
N PRO A 126 -21.79 0.46 21.55
CA PRO A 126 -22.95 -0.14 22.23
C PRO A 126 -24.31 0.13 21.57
N GLN A 127 -24.40 1.21 20.79
CA GLN A 127 -25.65 1.60 20.11
C GLN A 127 -25.89 0.80 18.82
N LEU A 128 -24.86 0.13 18.29
CA LEU A 128 -24.96 -0.66 17.07
C LEU A 128 -25.50 -2.06 17.34
N LYS A 129 -26.47 -2.46 16.53
CA LYS A 129 -27.11 -3.78 16.57
C LYS A 129 -27.32 -4.28 15.15
N SER A 130 -27.56 -5.57 14.99
CA SER A 130 -27.92 -6.13 13.68
C SER A 130 -29.10 -5.34 13.08
N GLY A 131 -28.97 -4.95 11.81
CA GLY A 131 -29.91 -4.09 11.10
C GLY A 131 -29.66 -2.58 11.21
N SER A 132 -28.74 -2.12 12.07
CA SER A 132 -28.36 -0.71 12.18
C SER A 132 -27.84 -0.16 10.85
N ASP A 133 -28.37 0.98 10.42
CA ASP A 133 -27.87 1.72 9.26
C ASP A 133 -26.53 2.39 9.60
N LEU A 134 -25.57 2.26 8.70
CA LEU A 134 -24.23 2.80 8.81
C LEU A 134 -23.89 3.63 7.57
N ALA A 135 -23.33 4.81 7.82
CA ALA A 135 -22.77 5.68 6.79
C ALA A 135 -21.24 5.64 6.86
N ALA A 136 -20.61 6.12 5.79
CA ALA A 136 -19.18 6.35 5.72
C ALA A 136 -18.66 7.09 6.97
N GLY A 137 -17.56 6.60 7.56
CA GLY A 137 -16.97 7.20 8.77
C GLY A 137 -17.69 6.89 10.08
N ALA A 138 -18.81 6.15 10.06
CA ALA A 138 -19.51 5.72 11.27
C ALA A 138 -18.55 4.91 12.17
N ARG A 139 -18.55 5.21 13.47
CA ARG A 139 -17.75 4.48 14.46
C ARG A 139 -18.37 3.11 14.69
N LEU A 140 -17.61 2.07 14.38
CA LEU A 140 -17.97 0.67 14.63
C LEU A 140 -17.63 0.24 16.06
N GLY A 141 -16.62 0.89 16.63
CA GLY A 141 -16.15 0.66 17.99
C GLY A 141 -14.76 1.26 18.20
N SER A 142 -14.01 0.72 19.14
CA SER A 142 -12.66 1.19 19.44
C SER A 142 -11.72 0.07 19.88
N VAL A 143 -10.43 0.37 19.83
CA VAL A 143 -9.38 -0.40 20.49
C VAL A 143 -8.53 0.53 21.35
N ARG A 144 -7.98 0.03 22.45
CA ARG A 144 -6.99 0.76 23.23
C ARG A 144 -5.61 0.55 22.59
N GLU A 145 -5.17 1.50 21.77
CA GLU A 145 -3.92 1.36 21.02
C GLU A 145 -2.68 1.61 21.90
N THR A 146 -2.77 2.63 22.76
CA THR A 146 -1.73 2.94 23.77
C THR A 146 -2.36 3.09 25.15
N ALA A 147 -1.53 3.26 26.18
CA ALA A 147 -2.00 3.48 27.55
C ALA A 147 -2.91 4.70 27.70
N SER A 148 -2.82 5.70 26.81
CA SER A 148 -3.61 6.94 26.85
C SER A 148 -4.56 7.10 25.66
N ILE A 149 -4.29 6.46 24.52
CA ILE A 149 -5.01 6.72 23.26
C ILE A 149 -5.98 5.57 22.96
N GLU A 150 -7.24 5.95 22.80
CA GLU A 150 -8.26 5.12 22.16
C GLU A 150 -8.25 5.36 20.65
N HIS A 151 -8.11 4.28 19.88
CA HIS A 151 -8.21 4.30 18.42
C HIS A 151 -9.63 3.92 18.00
N ARG A 152 -10.29 4.79 17.25
CA ARG A 152 -11.66 4.56 16.76
C ARG A 152 -11.64 3.77 15.47
N ILE A 153 -12.36 2.67 15.43
CA ILE A 153 -12.54 1.88 14.21
C ILE A 153 -13.76 2.43 13.49
N GLN A 154 -13.58 2.89 12.27
CA GLN A 154 -14.62 3.53 11.47
C GLN A 154 -14.93 2.72 10.21
N LEU A 155 -16.17 2.85 9.73
CA LEU A 155 -16.53 2.35 8.41
C LEU A 155 -15.76 3.12 7.32
N PRO A 156 -15.18 2.43 6.32
CA PRO A 156 -14.47 3.08 5.22
C PRO A 156 -15.32 4.16 4.51
N PRO A 157 -14.68 5.21 3.97
CA PRO A 157 -15.38 6.36 3.40
C PRO A 157 -16.21 6.03 2.15
N ASP A 158 -15.91 4.93 1.48
CA ASP A 158 -16.58 4.44 0.27
C ASP A 158 -17.70 3.43 0.58
N ARG A 159 -18.04 3.22 1.86
CA ARG A 159 -19.01 2.21 2.29
C ARG A 159 -20.17 2.79 3.05
N SER A 160 -21.33 2.20 2.84
CA SER A 160 -22.56 2.41 3.61
C SER A 160 -23.42 1.14 3.52
N GLY A 161 -24.39 1.00 4.42
CA GLY A 161 -25.31 -0.14 4.41
C GLY A 161 -25.81 -0.49 5.80
N LYS A 162 -26.23 -1.75 5.98
CA LYS A 162 -26.71 -2.27 7.25
C LYS A 162 -25.69 -3.18 7.91
N LEU A 163 -25.56 -3.06 9.24
CA LEU A 163 -24.78 -3.98 10.05
C LEU A 163 -25.47 -5.36 10.08
N LEU A 164 -24.72 -6.42 9.83
CA LEU A 164 -25.21 -7.80 9.86
C LEU A 164 -25.21 -8.35 11.29
#